data_AF-A0A351MJN9-F1
#
_entry.id   AF-A0A351MJN9-F1
#
_cell.length_a   1.000
_cell.length_b   1.000
_cell.length_c   1.000
_cell.angle_alpha   90.00
_cell.angle_beta   90.00
_cell.angle_gamma   90.00
#
_symmetry.space_group_name_H-M   'P 1'
#
loop_
_entity.id
_entity.type
_entity.pdbx_description
1 polymer ?
#
loop_
_entity_poly.entity_id
_entity_poly.type
_entity_poly.pdbx_seq_one_letter_code
_entity_poly.pdbx_strand_id
1 'polypeptide(L)' 'MIELRAEGLSKHYDDVEALAPTDLTIAPGEFFSLLGPSGCGKT' A
#
# COMPACT_ATOMS: atom_id res chain seq x y z
N MET A 1 18.48 -10.18 -2.71
CA MET A 1 17.37 -9.27 -2.35
C MET A 1 16.25 -9.48 -3.34
N ILE A 2 15.00 -9.34 -2.91
CA ILE A 2 13.80 -9.58 -3.72
C ILE A 2 13.08 -8.27 -4.02
N GLU A 3 12.34 -8.22 -5.12
CA GLU A 3 11.38 -7.15 -5.43
C GLU A 3 10.07 -7.42 -4.68
N LEU A 4 9.41 -6.37 -4.18
CA LEU A 4 8.04 -6.44 -3.70
C LEU A 4 7.13 -5.79 -4.72
N ARG A 5 6.09 -6.53 -5.14
CA ARG A 5 5.08 -6.04 -6.07
C ARG A 5 3.68 -6.35 -5.57
N ALA A 6 2.81 -5.35 -5.59
CA ALA A 6 1.40 -5.46 -5.31
C ALA A 6 0.62 -4.78 -6.45
N GLU A 7 -0.36 -5.48 -7.00
CA GLU A 7 -1.21 -5.00 -8.08
C GLU A 7 -2.67 -5.03 -7.62
N GLY A 8 -3.38 -3.92 -7.81
CA GLY A 8 -4.78 -3.78 -7.39
C GLY A 8 -5.01 -4.01 -5.91
N LEU A 9 -4.00 -3.76 -5.06
CA LEU A 9 -4.11 -3.95 -3.62
C LEU A 9 -5.21 -3.04 -3.09
N SER A 10 -6.21 -3.63 -2.46
CA SER A 10 -7.35 -2.91 -1.91
C SER A 10 -7.74 -3.51 -0.56
N LYS A 11 -8.38 -2.69 0.27
CA LYS A 11 -8.85 -3.11 1.59
C LYS A 11 -10.15 -2.41 1.94
N HIS A 12 -11.12 -3.21 2.34
CA HIS A 12 -12.39 -2.75 2.89
C HIS A 12 -12.57 -3.28 4.31
N TYR A 13 -13.17 -2.45 5.16
CA TYR A 13 -13.69 -2.83 6.48
C TYR A 13 -15.17 -2.46 6.49
N ASP A 14 -16.05 -3.45 6.45
CA ASP A 14 -17.48 -3.26 6.24
C ASP A 14 -17.74 -2.31 5.05
N ASP A 15 -18.42 -1.18 5.27
CA ASP A 15 -18.75 -0.19 4.24
C ASP A 15 -17.62 0.83 3.97
N VAL A 16 -16.47 0.70 4.63
CA VAL A 16 -15.34 1.65 4.50
C VAL A 16 -14.27 1.10 3.57
N GLU A 17 -14.04 1.79 2.45
CA GLU A 17 -12.84 1.60 1.62
C GLU A 17 -11.62 2.22 2.31
N ALA A 18 -10.85 1.39 3.00
CA ALA A 18 -9.63 1.81 3.70
C ALA A 18 -8.42 1.95 2.78
N LEU A 19 -8.40 1.20 1.68
CA LEU A 19 -7.41 1.33 0.61
C LEU A 19 -8.10 1.07 -0.73
N ALA A 20 -8.18 2.11 -1.55
CA ALA A 20 -8.61 1.98 -2.95
C ALA A 20 -7.59 1.14 -3.74
N PRO A 21 -7.98 0.50 -4.86
CA PRO A 21 -7.06 -0.29 -5.69
C PRO A 21 -5.78 0.48 -6.01
N THR A 22 -4.67 -0.01 -5.49
CA THR A 22 -3.37 0.65 -5.55
C THR A 22 -2.29 -0.32 -6.02
N ASP A 23 -1.47 0.15 -6.96
CA ASP A 23 -0.29 -0.58 -7.42
C ASP A 23 0.96 -0.05 -6.69
N LEU A 24 1.80 -0.96 -6.20
CA LEU A 24 3.04 -0.65 -5.49
C LEU A 24 4.15 -1.57 -5.97
N THR A 25 5.29 -1.00 -6.33
CA THR A 25 6.52 -1.74 -6.62
C THR A 25 7.65 -1.15 -5.79
N ILE A 26 8.37 -2.00 -5.06
CA ILE A 26 9.56 -1.63 -4.27
C ILE A 26 10.73 -2.46 -4.80
N ALA A 27 11.77 -1.78 -5.27
CA ALA A 27 12.92 -2.41 -5.89
C ALA A 27 13.78 -3.16 -4.85
N PRO A 28 14.57 -4.18 -5.26
CA PRO A 28 15.45 -4.90 -4.36
C PRO A 28 16.46 -3.98 -3.65
N GLY A 29 16.37 -3.88 -2.33
CA GLY A 29 17.26 -3.05 -1.52
C GLY A 29 16.86 -1.58 -1.40
N GLU A 30 15.70 -1.20 -1.94
CA GLU A 30 15.14 0.13 -1.76
C GLU A 30 14.67 0.34 -0.32
N PHE A 31 15.00 1.51 0.24
CA PHE A 31 14.43 1.96 1.50
C PHE A 31 13.20 2.83 1.20
N PHE A 32 12.03 2.38 1.63
CA PHE A 32 10.74 2.97 1.30
C PHE A 32 9.94 3.33 2.56
N SER A 33 9.06 4.33 2.48
CA SER A 33 8.15 4.73 3.55
C SER A 33 6.80 5.19 3.00
N LEU A 34 5.72 4.87 3.72
CA LEU A 34 4.37 5.34 3.43
C LEU A 34 4.08 6.60 4.25
N LEU A 35 3.78 7.71 3.58
CA LEU A 35 3.51 9.01 4.21
C LEU A 35 2.09 9.47 3.94
N GLY A 36 1.48 10.12 4.93
CA GLY A 36 0.13 10.70 4.82
C GLY A 36 -0.60 10.82 6.17
N PRO A 37 -1.70 11.59 6.22
CA PRO A 37 -2.47 11.84 7.45
C PRO A 37 -3.00 10.57 8.11
N SER A 38 -3.35 10.62 9.40
CA SER A 38 -4.01 9.50 10.09
C SER A 38 -5.25 9.03 9.33
N GLY A 39 -5.39 7.72 9.14
CA GLY A 39 -6.53 7.10 8.44
C GLY A 39 -6.41 6.96 6.92
N CYS A 40 -5.32 7.43 6.29
CA CYS A 40 -5.19 7.36 4.82
C CYS A 40 -4.75 6.00 4.23
N GLY A 41 -4.89 4.89 4.96
CA GLY A 41 -4.60 3.54 4.42
C GLY A 41 -3.12 3.11 4.40
N LYS A 42 -2.26 3.70 5.26
CA LYS A 42 -0.82 3.33 5.37
C LYS A 42 -0.57 2.03 6.14
N THR A 43 -1.56 1.55 6.88
CA THR A 43 -1.51 0.42 7.83
C THR A 43 -2.83 -0.31 7.75
#